data_AF-A0A7Z2YGG6-F1
#
_entry.id   AF-A0A7Z2YGG6-F1
#
_cell.length_a   1.000
_cell.length_b   1.000
_cell.length_c   1.000
_cell.angle_alpha   90.00
_cell.angle_beta   90.00
_cell.angle_gamma   90.00
#
_symmetry.space_group_name_H-M   'P 1'
#
loop_
_entity.id
_entity.type
_entity.pdbx_description
1 polymer ?
#
loop_
_entity_poly.entity_id
_entity_poly.type
_entity_poly.pdbx_seq_one_letter_code
_entity_poly.pdbx_strand_id
1 'polypeptide(L)'
;MYTESPLANTTLSEQTLSNLQSVEYQWVRTMYVEGYNETEINHYIQTCFGGDDLFADLFRRVALNQESLYILLQHLGCAPSNKEM
;
A
#
# COMPACT_ATOMS: atom_id res chain seq x y z
N MET A 1 -7.88 -26.97 10.80
CA MET A 1 -6.67 -26.41 10.17
C MET A 1 -7.02 -25.00 9.77
N TYR A 2 -6.40 -24.01 10.42
CA TYR A 2 -6.70 -22.60 10.19
C TYR A 2 -6.26 -22.26 8.77
N THR A 3 -7.19 -21.77 7.95
CA THR A 3 -6.89 -21.22 6.63
C THR A 3 -5.96 -20.04 6.82
N GLU A 4 -4.77 -20.12 6.24
CA GLU A 4 -3.86 -18.98 6.09
C GLU A 4 -4.67 -17.84 5.46
N SER A 5 -5.00 -16.84 6.26
CA SER A 5 -5.58 -15.60 5.76
C SER A 5 -4.56 -15.02 4.77
N PRO A 6 -4.94 -14.69 3.52
CA PRO A 6 -4.03 -14.08 2.55
C PRO A 6 -3.78 -12.62 2.97
N LEU A 7 -3.04 -12.42 4.06
CA LEU A 7 -2.48 -11.13 4.40
C LEU A 7 -1.34 -10.91 3.41
N ALA A 8 -1.75 -10.39 2.25
CA ALA A 8 -1.05 -9.61 1.25
C ALA A 8 0.42 -9.95 0.99
N ASN A 9 0.73 -10.21 -0.28
CA ASN A 9 2.08 -10.43 -0.84
C ASN A 9 3.10 -9.29 -0.63
N THR A 10 2.89 -8.36 0.32
CA THR A 10 3.80 -7.26 0.63
C THR A 10 4.70 -7.56 1.83
N THR A 11 5.89 -7.00 1.80
CA THR A 11 6.87 -7.02 2.90
C THR A 11 6.62 -5.92 3.95
N LEU A 12 5.64 -5.04 3.73
CA LEU A 12 5.34 -3.93 4.63
C LEU A 12 4.50 -4.36 5.85
N SER A 13 4.88 -3.87 7.02
CA SER A 13 4.13 -4.06 8.26
C SER A 13 2.91 -3.13 8.34
N GLU A 14 1.89 -3.51 9.12
CA GLU A 14 0.72 -2.66 9.42
C GLU A 14 1.10 -1.28 9.98
N GLN A 15 2.16 -1.23 10.80
CA GLN A 15 2.72 0.01 11.34
C GLN A 15 3.21 0.95 10.25
N THR A 16 3.88 0.41 9.22
CA THR A 16 4.33 1.18 8.06
C THR A 16 3.14 1.67 7.26
N LEU A 17 2.22 0.76 6.92
CA LEU A 17 1.02 1.08 6.12
C LEU A 17 0.19 2.18 6.77
N SER A 18 0.04 2.15 8.09
CA SER A 18 -0.75 3.13 8.86
C SER A 18 0.00 4.44 9.15
N ASN A 19 1.31 4.47 8.94
CA ASN A 19 2.12 5.67 9.14
C ASN A 19 2.40 6.36 7.79
N LEU A 20 1.54 7.31 7.41
CA LEU A 20 1.74 8.08 6.17
C LEU A 20 3.06 8.88 6.16
N GLN A 21 3.72 9.09 7.29
CA GLN A 21 5.02 9.75 7.36
C GLN A 21 6.21 8.78 7.23
N SER A 22 5.96 7.50 7.00
CA SER A 22 7.02 6.51 6.85
C SER A 22 7.93 6.80 5.66
N VAL A 23 9.14 6.25 5.71
CA VAL A 23 10.14 6.41 4.64
C VAL A 23 9.65 5.86 3.31
N GLU A 24 8.82 4.82 3.32
CA GLU A 24 8.23 4.19 2.15
C GLU A 24 7.27 5.15 1.43
N TYR A 25 6.40 5.84 2.16
CA TYR A 25 5.53 6.87 1.59
C TYR A 25 6.31 8.10 1.12
N GLN A 26 7.36 8.50 1.84
CA GLN A 26 8.23 9.60 1.40
C GLN A 26 8.99 9.24 0.13
N TRP A 27 9.48 8.01 0.02
CA TRP A 27 10.19 7.53 -1.16
C TRP A 27 9.30 7.58 -2.41
N VAL A 28 8.04 7.19 -2.30
CA VAL A 28 7.07 7.33 -3.41
C VAL A 28 6.86 8.80 -3.80
N ARG A 29 6.71 9.70 -2.82
CA ARG A 29 6.58 11.14 -3.09
C ARG A 29 7.82 11.71 -3.78
N THR A 30 9.02 11.28 -3.38
CA THR A 30 10.27 11.67 -4.01
C THR A 30 10.30 11.24 -5.47
N MET A 31 9.99 9.98 -5.79
CA MET A 31 9.92 9.52 -7.18
C MET A 31 8.92 10.32 -8.01
N TYR A 32 7.75 10.64 -7.44
CA TYR A 32 6.78 11.50 -8.13
C TYR A 32 7.32 12.91 -8.42
N VAL A 33 8.01 13.53 -7.46
CA VAL A 33 8.65 14.85 -7.63
C VAL A 33 9.79 14.80 -8.65
N GLU A 34 10.54 13.69 -8.71
CA GLU A 34 11.60 13.45 -9.70
C GLU A 34 11.06 13.21 -11.12
N GLY A 35 9.74 13.10 -11.29
CA GLY A 35 9.08 13.01 -12.60
C GLY A 35 8.87 11.58 -13.11
N TYR A 36 9.02 10.57 -12.25
CA TYR A 36 8.66 9.19 -12.60
C TYR A 36 7.16 9.09 -12.83
N ASN A 37 6.78 8.33 -13.85
CA ASN A 37 5.37 8.11 -14.15
C ASN A 37 4.74 7.04 -13.25
N GLU A 38 3.41 6.97 -13.27
CA GLU A 38 2.62 6.03 -12.46
C GLU A 38 2.99 4.56 -12.68
N THR A 39 3.31 4.15 -13.91
CA THR A 39 3.72 2.76 -14.21
C THR A 39 5.10 2.46 -13.63
N GLU A 40 6.05 3.39 -13.74
CA GLU A 40 7.40 3.24 -13.16
C GLU A 40 7.34 3.16 -11.63
N ILE A 41 6.60 4.08 -10.99
CA ILE A 41 6.44 4.10 -9.54
C ILE A 41 5.79 2.79 -9.06
N ASN A 42 4.71 2.34 -9.71
CA ASN A 42 4.04 1.09 -9.33
C ASN A 42 4.98 -0.12 -9.50
N HIS A 43 5.76 -0.16 -10.58
CA HIS A 43 6.76 -1.21 -10.80
C HIS A 43 7.83 -1.25 -9.69
N TYR A 44 8.32 -0.10 -9.25
CA TYR A 44 9.29 -0.03 -8.16
C TYR A 44 8.67 -0.43 -6.82
N ILE A 45 7.43 -0.02 -6.54
CA ILE A 45 6.69 -0.45 -5.35
C ILE A 45 6.58 -1.98 -5.31
N GLN A 46 6.16 -2.63 -6.41
CA GLN A 46 6.06 -4.09 -6.46
C GLN A 46 7.43 -4.76 -6.29
N THR A 47 8.45 -4.22 -6.93
CA THR A 47 9.80 -4.79 -6.87
C THR A 47 10.40 -4.70 -5.47
N CYS A 48 10.17 -3.60 -4.75
CA CYS A 48 10.75 -3.35 -3.43
C CYS A 48 9.89 -3.90 -2.28
N PHE A 49 8.58 -3.75 -2.39
CA PHE A 49 7.63 -4.04 -1.31
C PHE A 49 6.77 -5.25 -1.59
N GLY A 50 6.80 -5.85 -2.79
CA GLY A 50 5.88 -6.90 -3.18
C GLY A 50 4.45 -6.38 -3.41
N GLY A 51 3.48 -7.25 -3.21
CA GLY A 51 2.06 -6.99 -3.46
C GLY A 51 1.66 -7.23 -4.92
N ASP A 52 0.38 -6.98 -5.22
CA ASP A 52 -0.18 -7.05 -6.57
C ASP A 52 -0.25 -5.65 -7.21
N ASP A 53 -0.71 -5.58 -8.47
CA ASP A 53 -0.84 -4.32 -9.21
C ASP A 53 -1.76 -3.31 -8.50
N LEU A 54 -2.83 -3.82 -7.88
CA LEU A 54 -3.78 -2.98 -7.16
C LEU A 54 -3.17 -2.41 -5.88
N PHE A 55 -2.41 -3.20 -5.13
CA PHE A 55 -1.67 -2.72 -3.97
C PHE A 55 -0.71 -1.59 -4.35
N ALA A 56 0.08 -1.77 -5.42
CA ALA A 56 1.04 -0.77 -5.85
C ALA A 56 0.36 0.55 -6.25
N ASP A 57 -0.74 0.46 -6.98
CA ASP A 57 -1.52 1.63 -7.37
C ASP A 57 -2.15 2.33 -6.15
N LEU A 58 -2.77 1.58 -5.24
CA LEU A 58 -3.36 2.15 -4.03
C LEU A 58 -2.30 2.77 -3.11
N PHE A 59 -1.17 2.10 -2.89
CA PHE A 59 -0.07 2.61 -2.09
C PHE A 59 0.46 3.93 -2.66
N ARG A 60 0.65 4.00 -3.98
CA ARG A 60 1.04 5.23 -4.67
C ARG A 60 0.02 6.34 -4.48
N ARG A 61 -1.27 6.07 -4.70
CA ARG A 61 -2.32 7.10 -4.55
C ARG A 61 -2.45 7.58 -3.11
N VAL A 62 -2.34 6.71 -2.12
CA VAL A 62 -2.31 7.09 -0.71
C VAL A 62 -1.08 7.96 -0.41
N ALA A 63 0.10 7.61 -0.94
CA ALA A 63 1.31 8.44 -0.83
C ALA A 63 1.14 9.85 -1.43
N LEU A 64 0.31 9.99 -2.45
CA LEU A 64 0.02 11.26 -3.11
C LEU A 64 -1.22 11.99 -2.58
N ASN A 65 -1.83 11.48 -1.49
CA ASN A 65 -3.11 11.97 -0.94
C ASN A 65 -4.26 11.96 -1.96
N GLN A 66 -4.21 11.07 -2.96
CA GLN A 66 -5.24 10.90 -3.99
C GLN A 66 -6.28 9.84 -3.60
N GLU A 67 -5.95 8.96 -2.66
CA GLU A 67 -6.83 7.92 -2.15
C GLU A 67 -6.72 7.83 -0.63
N SER A 68 -7.75 7.29 0.03
CA SER A 68 -7.74 7.11 1.48
C SER A 68 -6.97 5.86 1.88
N LEU A 69 -6.26 5.93 3.01
CA LEU A 69 -5.60 4.79 3.64
C LEU A 69 -6.56 3.61 3.88
N TYR A 70 -7.84 3.91 4.16
CA TYR A 70 -8.87 2.89 4.38
C TYR A 70 -9.02 1.93 3.19
N ILE A 71 -9.01 2.43 1.96
CA ILE A 71 -9.17 1.59 0.76
C ILE A 71 -7.96 0.66 0.60
N LEU A 72 -6.76 1.15 0.86
CA LEU A 72 -5.53 0.34 0.89
C LEU A 72 -5.62 -0.76 1.96
N LEU A 73 -6.00 -0.43 3.19
CA LEU A 73 -6.14 -1.41 4.27
C LEU A 73 -7.26 -2.43 4.01
N GLN A 74 -8.34 -2.01 3.35
CA GLN A 74 -9.42 -2.91 2.93
C GLN A 74 -8.95 -3.93 1.90
N HIS A 75 -8.18 -3.49 0.89
CA HIS A 75 -7.56 -4.39 -0.09
C HIS A 75 -6.66 -5.43 0.57
N LEU A 76 -5.90 -5.03 1.58
CA LEU A 76 -4.99 -5.91 2.33
C LEU A 76 -5.71 -6.87 3.29
N GLY A 77 -7.04 -6.83 3.38
CA GLY A 77 -7.80 -7.60 4.37
C GLY A 77 -7.56 -7.15 5.82
N CYS A 78 -6.93 -5.98 6.00
CA CYS A 78 -6.62 -5.38 7.29
C CYS A 78 -7.72 -4.41 7.76
N ALA A 79 -8.72 -4.13 6.93
CA ALA A 79 -9.88 -3.37 7.38
C ALA A 79 -10.70 -4.21 8.38
N PRO A 80 -11.05 -3.64 9.55
CA PRO A 80 -11.94 -4.33 10.48
C PRO A 80 -13.25 -4.63 9.74
N SER A 81 -13.56 -5.91 9.59
CA SER A 81 -14.87 -6.34 9.11
C SER A 81 -15.89 -5.74 10.06
N ASN A 82 -16.89 -5.04 9.52
CA ASN A 82 -17.95 -4.35 10.27
C ASN A 82 -18.92 -5.33 10.95
N LYS A 83 -18.40 -6.41 11.54
CA LYS A 83 -19.14 -7.57 12.02
C LYS A 83 -19.06 -7.68 13.54
N GLU A 84 -19.39 -6.61 14.25
CA GLU A 84 -19.94 -6.67 15.61
C GLU A 84 -20.97 -5.52 15.75
N MET A 85 -22.20 -5.78 15.30
CA MET A 85 -23.42 -5.10 15.77
C MET A 85 -24.07 -5.98 16.84
#